data_AF-A0AAW5N0T5-F1
#
_entry.id   AF-A0AAW5N0T5-F1
#
_cell.length_a   1.000
_cell.length_b   1.000
_cell.length_c   1.000
_cell.angle_alpha   90.00
_cell.angle_beta   90.00
_cell.angle_gamma   90.00
#
_symmetry.space_group_name_H-M   'P 1'
#
loop_
_entity.id
_entity.type
_entity.pdbx_description
1 polymer ?
#
loop_
_entity_poly.entity_id
_entity_poly.type
_entity_poly.pdbx_seq_one_letter_code
_entity_poly.pdbx_strand_id
1 'polypeptide(L)'
;GRRKLFVGGIAVFAGASLLCGLAPNTTVLNIGRVVQGLGSGMLNPQTVGMIQQYFRGRERARAFGLFGSVVGVAVAIGPTLGGLLIQVLGP
;
A
#
# COMPACT_ATOMS: atom_id res chain seq x y z
N GLY A 1 -5.54 -18.71 3.33
CA GLY A 1 -4.64 -18.86 2.17
C GLY A 1 -4.11 -17.51 1.74
N ARG A 2 -2.82 -17.42 1.38
CA ARG A 2 -2.11 -16.14 1.15
C ARG A 2 -2.83 -15.19 0.18
N ARG A 3 -3.35 -15.73 -0.93
CA ARG A 3 -4.13 -14.95 -1.93
C ARG A 3 -5.39 -14.29 -1.33
N LYS A 4 -6.14 -15.02 -0.49
CA LYS A 4 -7.36 -14.47 0.15
C LYS A 4 -7.01 -13.35 1.13
N LEU A 5 -5.94 -13.51 1.90
CA LEU A 5 -5.47 -12.48 2.84
C LEU A 5 -4.92 -11.25 2.10
N PHE A 6 -4.22 -11.45 0.99
CA PHE A 6 -3.73 -10.36 0.13
C PHE A 6 -4.90 -9.54 -0.43
N VAL A 7 -5.88 -10.20 -1.05
CA VAL A 7 -7.06 -9.52 -1.62
C VAL A 7 -7.88 -8.84 -0.53
N GLY A 8 -8.09 -9.50 0.61
CA GLY A 8 -8.78 -8.90 1.76
C GLY A 8 -8.07 -7.68 2.31
N GLY A 9 -6.74 -7.76 2.49
CA GLY A 9 -5.92 -6.63 2.95
C GLY A 9 -5.96 -5.45 1.98
N ILE A 10 -5.93 -5.71 0.66
CA ILE A 10 -6.11 -4.68 -0.36
C ILE A 10 -7.48 -4.03 -0.26
N ALA A 11 -8.55 -4.81 -0.11
CA ALA A 11 -9.91 -4.27 0.01
C ALA A 11 -10.04 -3.35 1.23
N VAL A 12 -9.49 -3.77 2.38
CA VAL A 12 -9.46 -2.95 3.61
C VAL A 12 -8.64 -1.67 3.38
N PHE A 13 -7.44 -1.79 2.81
CA PHE A 13 -6.58 -0.64 2.55
C PHE A 13 -7.24 0.37 1.60
N ALA A 14 -7.83 -0.11 0.50
CA ALA A 14 -8.51 0.74 -0.49
C ALA A 14 -9.74 1.42 0.10
N GLY A 15 -10.59 0.68 0.81
CA GLY A 15 -11.77 1.23 1.49
C GLY A 15 -11.39 2.28 2.55
N ALA A 16 -10.36 2.01 3.35
CA ALA A 16 -9.86 2.97 4.33
C ALA A 16 -9.22 4.21 3.67
N SER A 17 -8.55 4.05 2.52
CA SER A 17 -7.99 5.17 1.75
C SER A 17 -9.08 6.09 1.22
N LEU A 18 -10.18 5.53 0.72
CA LEU A 18 -11.35 6.31 0.30
C LEU A 18 -11.97 7.05 1.49
N LEU A 19 -12.11 6.37 2.64
CA LEU A 19 -12.61 6.99 3.86
C LEU A 19 -11.71 8.15 4.34
N CYS A 20 -10.39 8.00 4.26
CA CYS A 20 -9.45 9.08 4.56
C CYS A 20 -9.60 10.27 3.59
N GLY A 21 -9.80 10.00 2.30
CA GLY A 21 -9.98 11.05 1.28
C GLY A 21 -11.32 11.80 1.41
N LEU A 22 -12.34 11.16 2.00
CA LEU A 22 -13.67 11.74 2.24
C LEU A 22 -13.88 12.17 3.71
N ALA A 23 -12.81 12.19 4.51
CA ALA A 23 -12.94 12.40 5.95
C ALA A 23 -13.44 13.82 6.26
N PRO A 24 -14.57 13.98 6.99
CA PRO A 24 -15.11 15.31 7.31
C PRO A 24 -14.39 16.00 8.48
N ASN A 25 -13.59 15.25 9.25
CA ASN A 25 -12.83 15.77 10.38
C ASN A 25 -11.62 14.87 10.71
N THR A 26 -10.72 15.38 11.55
CA THR A 26 -9.46 14.72 11.93
C THR A 26 -9.67 13.39 12.65
N THR A 27 -10.75 13.23 13.42
CA THR A 27 -11.04 11.97 14.14
C THR A 27 -11.32 10.85 13.15
N VAL A 28 -12.18 11.08 12.16
CA VAL A 28 -12.48 10.10 11.10
C VAL A 28 -11.21 9.77 10.30
N LEU A 29 -10.41 10.78 9.97
CA LEU A 29 -9.14 10.59 9.26
C LEU A 29 -8.17 9.68 10.04
N ASN A 30 -8.04 9.91 11.35
CA ASN A 30 -7.13 9.11 12.19
C ASN A 30 -7.61 7.67 12.34
N ILE A 31 -8.91 7.45 12.54
CA ILE A 31 -9.50 6.11 12.55
C ILE A 31 -9.24 5.42 11.20
N GLY A 32 -9.47 6.13 10.10
CA GLY A 32 -9.17 5.66 8.74
C GLY A 32 -7.71 5.23 8.57
N ARG A 33 -6.75 6.02 9.07
CA ARG A 33 -5.32 5.67 9.04
C ARG A 33 -4.99 4.42 9.85
N VAL A 34 -5.62 4.22 11.00
CA VAL A 34 -5.44 2.98 11.79
C VAL A 34 -5.93 1.78 10.98
N VAL A 35 -7.13 1.86 10.40
CA VAL A 35 -7.69 0.78 9.56
C VAL A 35 -6.84 0.55 8.30
N GLN A 36 -6.35 1.60 7.68
CA GLN A 36 -5.46 1.55 6.52
C GLN A 36 -4.13 0.85 6.90
N GLY A 37 -3.58 1.14 8.09
CA GLY A 37 -2.42 0.45 8.65
C GLY A 37 -2.65 -1.05 8.85
N LEU A 38 -3.82 -1.45 9.35
CA LEU A 38 -4.21 -2.86 9.47
C LEU A 38 -4.26 -3.54 8.10
N GLY A 39 -4.90 -2.91 7.11
CA GLY A 39 -4.93 -3.41 5.73
C GLY A 39 -3.53 -3.59 5.13
N SER A 40 -2.67 -2.60 5.29
CA SER A 40 -1.26 -2.65 4.85
C SER A 40 -0.48 -3.77 5.53
N GLY A 41 -0.65 -3.93 6.85
CA GLY A 41 -0.03 -4.99 7.63
C GLY A 41 -0.48 -6.39 7.20
N MET A 42 -1.71 -6.53 6.69
CA MET A 42 -2.20 -7.79 6.14
C MET A 42 -1.61 -8.12 4.77
N LEU A 43 -1.43 -7.14 3.87
CA LEU A 43 -1.03 -7.39 2.47
C LEU A 43 0.49 -7.44 2.23
N ASN A 44 1.27 -6.64 2.95
CA ASN A 44 2.73 -6.57 2.80
C ASN A 44 3.45 -7.93 2.99
N PRO A 45 3.24 -8.66 4.10
CA PRO A 45 3.90 -9.96 4.30
C PRO A 45 3.42 -11.02 3.30
N GLN A 46 2.21 -10.88 2.74
CA GLN A 46 1.71 -11.80 1.72
C GLN A 46 2.44 -11.60 0.40
N THR A 47 2.78 -10.36 0.04
CA THR A 47 3.56 -10.06 -1.18
C THR A 47 4.93 -10.71 -1.11
N VAL A 48 5.67 -10.48 -0.01
CA VAL A 48 6.97 -11.13 0.24
C VAL A 48 6.80 -12.65 0.24
N GLY A 49 5.80 -13.16 0.95
CA GLY A 49 5.52 -14.58 1.02
C GLY A 49 5.26 -15.21 -0.35
N MET A 50 4.47 -14.58 -1.20
CA MET A 50 4.16 -15.04 -2.56
C MET A 50 5.42 -15.05 -3.43
N ILE A 51 6.27 -14.01 -3.36
CA ILE A 51 7.55 -14.01 -4.08
C ILE A 51 8.40 -15.22 -3.64
N GLN A 52 8.49 -15.46 -2.33
CA GLN A 52 9.19 -16.61 -1.78
C GLN A 52 8.52 -17.95 -2.08
N GLN A 53 7.25 -17.99 -2.48
CA GLN A 53 6.55 -19.24 -2.80
C GLN A 53 6.73 -19.62 -4.26
N TYR A 54 6.58 -18.65 -5.16
CA TYR A 54 6.53 -18.89 -6.60
C TYR A 54 7.90 -18.80 -7.29
N PHE A 55 8.86 -18.06 -6.74
CA PHE A 55 10.17 -17.87 -7.37
C PHE A 55 11.30 -18.57 -6.61
N ARG A 56 12.31 -19.04 -7.34
CA ARG A 56 13.49 -19.75 -6.80
C ARG A 56 14.77 -19.22 -7.44
N GLY A 57 15.91 -19.43 -6.77
CA GLY A 57 17.24 -19.06 -7.28
C GLY A 57 17.33 -17.61 -7.78
N ARG A 58 17.86 -17.44 -9.00
CA ARG A 58 18.08 -16.12 -9.63
C ARG A 58 16.78 -15.36 -9.91
N GLU A 59 15.68 -16.06 -10.18
CA GLU A 59 14.38 -15.42 -10.42
C GLU A 59 13.82 -14.76 -9.16
N ARG A 60 14.04 -15.38 -7.99
CA ARG A 60 13.65 -14.77 -6.71
C ARG A 60 14.39 -13.47 -6.45
N ALA A 61 15.69 -13.43 -6.74
CA ALA A 61 16.49 -12.22 -6.62
C ALA A 61 15.98 -11.11 -7.56
N ARG A 62 15.66 -11.45 -8.82
CA ARG A 62 15.04 -10.51 -9.78
C ARG A 62 13.68 -10.00 -9.29
N ALA A 63 12.83 -10.88 -8.77
CA ALA A 63 11.52 -10.51 -8.25
C ALA A 63 11.62 -9.54 -7.06
N PHE A 64 12.54 -9.79 -6.12
CA PHE A 64 12.81 -8.84 -5.03
C PHE A 64 13.44 -7.54 -5.51
N GLY A 65 14.31 -7.60 -6.52
CA GLY A 65 14.87 -6.41 -7.17
C GLY A 65 13.78 -5.51 -7.73
N LEU A 66 12.85 -6.06 -8.53
CA LEU A 66 11.70 -5.33 -9.07
C LEU A 66 10.79 -4.80 -7.97
N PHE A 67 10.49 -5.61 -6.95
CA PHE A 67 9.69 -5.16 -5.81
C PHE A 67 10.33 -3.95 -5.12
N GLY A 68 11.64 -4.02 -4.84
CA GLY A 68 12.39 -2.91 -4.25
C GLY A 68 12.43 -1.68 -5.15
N SER A 69 12.60 -1.84 -6.46
CA SER A 69 12.55 -0.72 -7.42
C SER A 69 11.20 -0.01 -7.39
N VAL A 70 10.10 -0.75 -7.39
CA VAL A 70 8.74 -0.16 -7.31
C VAL A 70 8.56 0.60 -6.00
N VAL A 71 8.99 0.04 -4.87
CA VAL A 71 8.94 0.72 -3.58
C VAL A 71 9.77 2.01 -3.59
N GLY A 72 11.00 1.97 -4.11
CA GLY A 72 11.88 3.14 -4.18
C GLY A 72 11.30 4.26 -5.05
N VAL A 73 10.77 3.92 -6.23
CA VAL A 73 10.11 4.87 -7.13
C VAL A 73 8.87 5.47 -6.45
N ALA A 74 8.04 4.65 -5.80
CA ALA A 74 6.85 5.12 -5.11
C ALA A 74 7.19 6.09 -3.96
N VAL A 75 8.25 5.82 -3.18
CA VAL A 75 8.70 6.70 -2.09
C VAL A 75 9.25 8.03 -2.63
N ALA A 76 9.97 8.00 -3.76
CA ALA A 76 10.55 9.20 -4.36
C ALA A 76 9.48 10.12 -4.99
N ILE A 77 8.49 9.53 -5.65
CA ILE A 77 7.47 10.25 -6.42
C ILE A 77 6.23 10.58 -5.57
N GLY A 78 5.93 9.78 -4.54
CA GLY A 78 4.73 9.92 -3.72
C GLY A 78 4.55 11.32 -3.12
N PRO A 79 5.55 11.88 -2.40
CA PRO A 79 5.44 13.20 -1.80
C PRO A 79 5.27 14.34 -2.82
N THR A 80 5.96 14.27 -3.96
CA THR A 80 5.88 15.30 -5.01
C THR A 80 4.52 15.29 -5.70
N LEU A 81 4.00 14.11 -6.06
CA LEU A 81 2.63 14.00 -6.59
C LEU A 81 1.57 14.41 -5.56
N GLY A 82 1.74 14.01 -4.30
CA GLY A 82 0.82 14.39 -3.21
C GLY A 82 0.78 15.91 -3.01
N GLY A 83 1.94 16.56 -3.01
CA GLY A 83 2.03 18.02 -2.94
C GLY A 83 1.35 18.71 -4.12
N LEU A 84 1.57 18.21 -5.34
CA LEU A 84 0.91 18.74 -6.55
C LEU A 84 -0.62 18.61 -6.48
N LEU A 85 -1.13 17.46 -6.01
CA LEU A 85 -2.57 17.25 -5.83
C LEU A 85 -3.18 18.27 -4.87
N ILE A 86 -2.54 18.50 -3.71
CA ILE A 86 -3.00 19.51 -2.73
C ILE A 86 -2.95 20.91 -3.34
N GLN A 87 -1.92 21.21 -4.13
CA GLN A 87 -1.76 22.52 -4.77
C GLN A 87 -2.88 22.81 -5.78
N VAL A 88 -3.35 21.81 -6.52
CA VAL A 88 -4.37 21.98 -7.58
C VAL A 88 -5.80 21.84 -7.05
N LEU A 89 -6.05 20.90 -6.12
CA LEU A 89 -7.39 20.56 -5.65
C LEU A 89 -7.76 21.20 -4.31
N GLY A 90 -6.78 21.83 -3.63
CA GLY A 90 -6.97 22.47 -2.33
C GLY A 90 -6.77 21.51 -1.14
N PRO A 91 -6.79 22.05 0.09
CA PRO A 91 -6.84 21.28 1.32
C PRO A 91 -8.20 20.61 1.57
#